data_AF-A0A8T1PBE6-F1
#
_entry.id   AF-A0A8T1PBE6-F1
#
_cell.length_a   1.000
_cell.length_b   1.000
_cell.length_c   1.000
_cell.angle_alpha   90.00
_cell.angle_beta   90.00
_cell.angle_gamma   90.00
#
_symmetry.space_group_name_H-M   'P 1'
#
loop_
_entity.id
_entity.type
_entity.pdbx_description
1 polymer ?
#
loop_
_entity_poly.entity_id
_entity_poly.type
_entity_poly.pdbx_seq_one_letter_code
_entity_poly.pdbx_strand_id
1 'polypeptide(L)'
;MLDTGNLMITSTNSSIIWESFKNPTNTILPAQVFSVGNNILSSRSKSNYQQGKFQLCLTDNYDLMLNEIDVCTKNPYNAYYRDQNILELILDKSGYLQPSHLPEPTLPKHPNKFPPHATFTKH
;
A
#
# COMPACT_ATOMS: atom_id res chain seq x y z
N MET A 1 -9.03 -14.91 19.91
CA MET A 1 -9.28 -14.48 18.52
C MET A 1 -10.11 -13.22 18.58
N LEU A 2 -9.76 -12.18 17.84
CA LEU A 2 -10.56 -10.95 17.79
C LEU A 2 -11.76 -11.15 16.85
N ASP A 3 -12.86 -10.44 17.10
CA ASP A 3 -14.05 -10.45 16.24
C ASP A 3 -13.76 -9.95 14.81
N THR A 4 -12.61 -9.28 14.62
CA THR A 4 -12.09 -8.87 13.32
C THR A 4 -11.46 -10.00 12.50
N GLY A 5 -11.33 -11.20 13.07
CA GLY A 5 -10.65 -12.33 12.44
C GLY A 5 -9.13 -12.36 12.62
N ASN A 6 -8.53 -11.36 13.27
CA ASN A 6 -7.11 -11.37 13.61
C ASN A 6 -6.82 -12.37 14.73
N LEU A 7 -5.95 -13.35 14.44
CA LEU A 7 -5.39 -14.25 15.43
C LEU A 7 -4.20 -13.57 16.11
N MET A 8 -4.24 -13.49 17.43
CA MET A 8 -3.23 -12.79 18.23
C MET A 8 -2.73 -13.71 19.35
N ILE A 9 -1.41 -13.76 19.53
CA ILE A 9 -0.75 -14.43 20.65
C ILE A 9 -0.18 -13.35 21.55
N THR A 10 -0.56 -13.37 22.83
CA THR A 10 -0.10 -12.41 23.83
C THR A 10 0.68 -13.09 24.94
N SER A 11 1.65 -12.37 25.49
CA SER A 11 2.36 -12.75 26.70
C SER A 11 1.47 -12.58 27.95
N THR A 12 1.93 -13.11 29.08
CA THR A 12 1.27 -12.96 30.39
C THR A 12 1.16 -11.50 30.86
N ASN A 13 2.04 -10.62 30.37
CA ASN A 13 1.99 -9.18 30.58
C ASN A 13 1.19 -8.42 29.49
N SER A 14 0.37 -9.13 28.71
CA SER A 14 -0.45 -8.57 27.63
C SER A 14 0.32 -7.95 26.45
N SER A 15 1.63 -8.20 26.32
CA SER A 15 2.37 -7.80 25.12
C SER A 15 2.00 -8.70 23.93
N ILE A 16 1.86 -8.11 22.74
CA ILE A 16 1.59 -8.86 21.50
C ILE A 16 2.90 -9.53 21.05
N ILE A 17 2.92 -10.85 21.03
CA ILE A 17 4.05 -11.67 20.57
C ILE A 17 3.94 -11.91 19.06
N TRP A 18 2.72 -12.13 18.57
CA TRP A 18 2.46 -12.41 17.16
C TRP A 18 1.02 -12.06 16.80
N GLU A 19 0.80 -11.61 15.56
CA GLU A 19 -0.54 -11.43 15.02
C GLU A 19 -0.59 -11.75 13.52
N SER A 20 -1.68 -12.41 13.10
CA SER A 20 -1.84 -12.87 11.71
C SER A 20 -1.85 -11.73 10.69
N PHE A 21 -2.42 -10.58 11.05
CA PHE A 21 -2.57 -9.45 10.11
C PHE A 21 -1.26 -8.72 9.83
N LYS A 22 -0.23 -8.90 10.67
CA LYS A 22 1.13 -8.38 10.43
C LYS A 22 1.97 -9.30 9.53
N ASN A 23 1.48 -10.49 9.18
CA ASN A 23 2.19 -11.43 8.32
C ASN A 23 1.30 -11.97 7.19
N PRO A 24 0.82 -11.10 6.27
CA PRO A 24 0.04 -11.55 5.12
C PRO A 24 0.87 -12.51 4.26
N THR A 25 0.29 -13.66 3.91
CA THR A 25 0.95 -14.67 3.07
C THR A 25 0.68 -14.40 1.59
N ASN A 26 -0.59 -14.32 1.20
CA ASN A 26 -1.01 -14.09 -0.19
C ASN A 26 -2.39 -13.41 -0.34
N THR A 27 -3.05 -13.07 0.76
CA THR A 27 -4.43 -12.56 0.78
C THR A 27 -4.51 -11.36 1.73
N ILE A 28 -5.17 -10.28 1.30
CA ILE A 28 -5.57 -9.16 2.17
C ILE A 28 -6.95 -9.49 2.72
N LEU A 29 -7.10 -9.47 4.04
CA LEU A 29 -8.37 -9.75 4.70
C LEU A 29 -9.17 -8.47 4.97
N PRO A 30 -10.50 -8.54 5.09
CA PRO A 30 -11.29 -7.42 5.60
C PRO A 30 -10.74 -6.94 6.95
N ALA A 31 -10.73 -5.62 7.17
CA ALA A 31 -10.10 -4.96 8.33
C ALA A 31 -8.58 -5.08 8.45
N GLN A 32 -7.90 -5.76 7.51
CA GLN A 32 -6.46 -5.70 7.38
C GLN A 32 -6.08 -4.45 6.59
N VAL A 33 -5.24 -3.60 7.19
CA VAL A 33 -4.66 -2.43 6.52
C VAL A 33 -3.39 -2.87 5.81
N PHE A 34 -3.33 -2.69 4.50
CA PHE A 34 -2.10 -2.88 3.74
C PHE A 34 -1.40 -1.52 3.57
N SER A 35 -0.46 -1.25 4.48
CA SER A 35 0.24 0.03 4.60
C SER A 35 1.52 0.10 3.77
N VAL A 36 2.03 1.30 3.63
CA VAL A 36 3.37 1.60 3.08
C VAL A 36 4.46 0.71 3.68
N GLY A 37 5.42 0.30 2.84
CA GLY A 37 6.53 -0.57 3.20
C GLY A 37 6.22 -2.06 3.10
N ASN A 38 4.96 -2.43 2.78
CA ASN A 38 4.54 -3.82 2.69
C ASN A 38 4.45 -4.31 1.24
N ASN A 39 4.63 -5.61 1.07
CA ASN A 39 4.34 -6.32 -0.17
C ASN A 39 3.56 -7.61 0.11
N ILE A 40 2.80 -8.07 -0.89
CA ILE A 40 2.13 -9.36 -0.88
C ILE A 40 2.47 -10.08 -2.17
N LEU A 41 2.70 -11.37 -2.03
CA LEU A 41 3.03 -12.25 -3.14
C LEU A 41 1.82 -13.14 -3.45
N SER A 42 1.52 -13.27 -4.74
CA SER A 42 0.52 -14.20 -5.23
C SER A 42 0.85 -15.64 -4.85
N SER A 43 -0.14 -16.52 -4.87
CA SER A 43 0.07 -17.97 -4.93
C SER A 43 0.39 -18.42 -6.35
N ARG A 44 1.05 -19.58 -6.50
CA ARG A 44 1.38 -20.14 -7.82
C ARG A 44 0.13 -20.53 -8.61
N SER A 45 -0.92 -20.97 -7.92
CA SER A 45 -2.25 -21.18 -8.51
C SER A 45 -3.34 -21.18 -7.42
N LYS A 46 -4.60 -21.44 -7.81
CA LYS A 46 -5.73 -21.59 -6.87
C LYS A 46 -5.57 -22.79 -5.93
N SER A 47 -4.95 -23.88 -6.38
CA SER A 47 -4.74 -25.10 -5.60
C SER A 47 -3.30 -25.25 -5.09
N ASN A 48 -2.41 -24.32 -5.46
CA ASN A 48 -1.01 -24.33 -5.04
C ASN A 48 -0.67 -23.02 -4.33
N TYR A 49 -0.72 -23.06 -3.01
CA TYR A 49 -0.45 -21.94 -2.11
C TYR A 49 1.05 -21.63 -1.93
N GLN A 50 1.95 -22.29 -2.67
CA GLN A 50 3.34 -21.85 -2.73
C GLN A 50 3.43 -20.46 -3.37
N GLN A 51 4.50 -19.76 -3.04
CA GLN A 51 4.79 -18.44 -3.61
C GLN A 51 4.77 -18.46 -5.14
N GLY A 52 3.97 -17.56 -5.70
CA GLY A 52 3.84 -17.24 -7.11
C GLY A 52 4.80 -16.14 -7.54
N LYS A 53 4.59 -15.65 -8.76
CA LYS A 53 5.48 -14.69 -9.42
C LYS A 53 4.96 -13.25 -9.43
N PHE A 54 3.70 -13.00 -9.07
CA PHE A 54 3.17 -11.64 -8.99
C PHE A 54 3.33 -11.07 -7.59
N GLN A 55 3.71 -9.81 -7.52
CA GLN A 55 3.86 -9.02 -6.31
C GLN A 55 2.98 -7.78 -6.41
N LEU A 56 2.19 -7.52 -5.37
CA LEU A 56 1.60 -6.22 -5.09
C LEU A 56 2.45 -5.54 -4.01
N CYS A 57 2.92 -4.31 -4.27
CA CYS A 57 3.85 -3.61 -3.41
C CYS A 57 3.39 -2.17 -3.19
N LEU A 58 3.35 -1.71 -1.94
CA LEU A 58 3.20 -0.29 -1.62
C LEU A 58 4.50 0.21 -1.00
N THR A 59 5.26 0.98 -1.77
CA THR A 59 6.61 1.40 -1.37
C THR A 59 6.59 2.58 -0.41
N ASP A 60 7.72 2.82 0.28
CA ASP A 60 7.94 3.98 1.17
C ASP A 60 7.77 5.34 0.47
N ASN A 61 7.83 5.36 -0.87
CA ASN A 61 7.59 6.56 -1.68
C ASN A 61 6.11 6.73 -2.08
N TYR A 62 5.20 5.97 -1.48
CA TYR A 62 3.76 6.00 -1.80
C TYR A 62 3.43 5.59 -3.24
N ASP A 63 4.32 4.81 -3.88
CA ASP A 63 4.05 4.17 -5.17
C ASP A 63 3.45 2.77 -4.93
N LEU A 64 2.22 2.58 -5.40
CA LEU A 64 1.57 1.28 -5.50
C LEU A 64 1.98 0.63 -6.82
N MET A 65 2.52 -0.58 -6.77
CA MET A 65 2.95 -1.31 -7.96
C MET A 65 2.44 -2.75 -7.97
N LEU A 66 2.04 -3.21 -9.16
CA LEU A 66 1.83 -4.63 -9.47
C LEU A 66 2.85 -5.05 -10.53
N ASN A 67 3.72 -5.99 -10.17
CA ASN A 67 4.81 -6.45 -11.03
C ASN A 67 5.02 -7.96 -10.90
N GLU A 68 5.76 -8.54 -11.84
CA GLU A 68 6.33 -9.87 -11.68
C GLU A 68 7.66 -9.81 -10.90
N ILE A 69 8.01 -10.92 -10.24
CA ILE A 69 9.30 -11.15 -9.61
C ILE A 69 9.91 -12.44 -10.15
N ASP A 70 11.24 -12.49 -10.15
CA ASP A 70 11.96 -13.75 -10.27
C ASP A 70 11.74 -14.59 -8.99
N VAL A 71 11.21 -15.80 -9.15
CA VAL A 71 10.79 -16.64 -8.01
C VAL A 71 11.98 -17.08 -7.15
N CYS A 72 13.18 -17.19 -7.72
CA CYS A 72 14.38 -17.67 -7.01
C CYS A 72 15.09 -16.52 -6.29
N THR A 73 15.32 -15.41 -6.99
CA THR A 73 16.10 -14.26 -6.50
C THR A 73 15.25 -13.18 -5.83
N LYS A 74 13.93 -13.21 -6.03
CA LYS A 74 12.96 -12.20 -5.58
C LYS A 74 13.14 -10.82 -6.21
N ASN A 75 13.94 -10.73 -7.27
CA ASN A 75 14.15 -9.48 -7.99
C ASN A 75 12.88 -9.08 -8.76
N PRO A 76 12.40 -7.83 -8.63
CA PRO A 76 11.24 -7.35 -9.37
C PRO A 76 11.58 -7.03 -10.83
N TYR A 77 10.66 -7.37 -11.72
CA TYR A 77 10.60 -6.86 -13.09
C TYR A 77 9.83 -5.54 -13.15
N ASN A 78 9.71 -4.97 -14.36
CA ASN A 78 8.93 -3.76 -14.60
C ASN A 78 7.47 -3.95 -14.15
N ALA A 79 6.88 -2.87 -13.63
CA ALA A 79 5.50 -2.85 -13.18
C ALA A 79 4.52 -2.88 -14.37
N TYR A 80 3.50 -3.73 -14.27
CA TYR A 80 2.35 -3.73 -15.17
C TYR A 80 1.40 -2.59 -14.85
N TYR A 81 1.26 -2.30 -13.57
CA TYR A 81 0.43 -1.23 -13.05
C TYR A 81 1.22 -0.46 -12.00
N ARG A 82 1.09 0.86 -12.04
CA ARG A 82 1.66 1.78 -11.07
C ARG A 82 0.64 2.88 -10.78
N ASP A 83 0.47 3.19 -9.51
CA ASP A 83 -0.25 4.36 -9.03
C ASP A 83 0.59 5.08 -7.98
N GLN A 84 0.39 6.39 -7.84
CA GLN A 84 1.20 7.24 -6.98
C GLN A 84 0.36 7.92 -5.91
N ASN A 85 1.02 8.37 -4.85
CA ASN A 85 0.37 9.04 -3.72
C ASN A 85 -0.63 8.13 -2.99
N ILE A 86 -0.37 6.82 -2.93
CA ILE A 86 -1.19 5.87 -2.18
C ILE A 86 -0.64 5.71 -0.76
N LEU A 87 -1.49 5.94 0.25
CA LEU A 87 -1.17 5.79 1.67
C LEU A 87 -1.40 4.36 2.17
N GLU A 88 -2.51 3.76 1.75
CA GLU A 88 -2.94 2.44 2.22
C GLU A 88 -3.91 1.84 1.22
N LEU A 89 -3.98 0.51 1.22
CA LEU A 89 -5.03 -0.24 0.53
C LEU A 89 -5.97 -0.86 1.57
N ILE A 90 -7.26 -0.67 1.35
CA ILE A 90 -8.32 -1.17 2.23
C ILE A 90 -9.23 -2.08 1.42
N LEU A 91 -9.48 -3.30 1.92
CA LEU A 91 -10.52 -4.15 1.37
C LEU A 91 -11.88 -3.67 1.88
N ASP A 92 -12.72 -3.19 0.96
CA ASP A 92 -14.06 -2.73 1.29
C ASP A 92 -15.02 -3.91 1.55
N LYS A 93 -16.23 -3.60 2.03
CA LYS A 93 -17.27 -4.60 2.34
C LYS A 93 -17.77 -5.36 1.10
N SER A 94 -17.48 -4.84 -0.09
CA SER A 94 -17.85 -5.44 -1.38
C SER A 94 -16.76 -6.39 -1.90
N GLY A 95 -15.61 -6.47 -1.22
CA GLY A 95 -14.49 -7.33 -1.60
C GLY A 95 -13.54 -6.70 -2.60
N TYR A 96 -13.59 -5.38 -2.80
CA TYR A 96 -12.66 -4.66 -3.66
C TYR A 96 -11.59 -3.94 -2.85
N LEU A 97 -10.37 -3.91 -3.40
CA LEU A 97 -9.27 -3.12 -2.84
C LEU A 97 -9.42 -1.68 -3.28
N GLN A 98 -9.57 -0.78 -2.31
CA GLN A 98 -9.68 0.66 -2.52
C GLN A 98 -8.39 1.35 -2.06
N PRO A 99 -7.73 2.13 -2.92
CA PRO A 99 -6.59 2.95 -2.53
C PRO A 99 -7.05 4.19 -1.76
N SER A 100 -6.48 4.40 -0.58
CA SER A 100 -6.55 5.66 0.15
C SER A 100 -5.39 6.55 -0.29
N HIS A 101 -5.69 7.77 -0.69
CA HIS A 101 -4.70 8.68 -1.25
C HIS A 101 -4.13 9.62 -0.19
N LEU A 102 -2.87 10.01 -0.36
CA LEU A 102 -2.29 11.11 0.39
C LEU A 102 -3.17 12.35 0.21
N PRO A 103 -3.49 13.11 1.28
CA PRO A 103 -4.14 14.39 1.10
C PRO A 103 -3.26 15.23 0.17
N GLU A 104 -3.84 15.73 -0.93
CA GLU A 104 -3.12 16.67 -1.80
C GLU A 104 -2.53 17.77 -0.91
N PRO A 105 -1.28 18.21 -1.16
CA PRO A 105 -0.74 19.34 -0.44
C PRO A 105 -1.69 20.51 -0.68
N THR A 106 -2.43 20.89 0.37
CA THR A 106 -3.22 22.10 0.36
C THR A 106 -2.23 23.24 0.31
N LEU A 107 -1.81 23.62 -0.90
CA LEU A 107 -1.21 24.92 -1.13
C LEU A 107 -2.18 25.92 -0.50
N PRO A 108 -1.76 26.75 0.47
CA PRO A 108 -2.58 27.88 0.85
C PRO A 108 -2.88 28.61 -0.45
N LYS A 109 -4.16 28.71 -0.80
CA LYS A 109 -4.62 29.64 -1.84
C LYS A 109 -4.30 31.02 -1.31
N HIS A 110 -3.05 31.46 -1.45
CA HIS A 110 -2.72 32.86 -1.33
C HIS A 110 -3.54 33.54 -2.42
N PRO A 111 -4.44 34.48 -2.07
CA PRO A 111 -5.05 35.31 -3.10
C PRO A 111 -3.90 35.98 -3.82
N ASN A 112 -3.81 35.79 -5.14
CA ASN A 112 -2.87 36.49 -6.01
C ASN A 112 -2.94 38.00 -5.70
N LYS A 113 -2.03 38.48 -4.86
CA LYS A 113 -1.80 39.90 -4.67
C LYS A 113 -0.50 40.20 -5.40
N PHE A 114 -0.61 40.34 -6.72
CA PHE A 114 0.44 40.99 -7.49
C PHE A 114 0.64 42.40 -6.89
N PRO A 115 1.86 42.81 -6.53
CA PRO A 115 2.12 44.20 -6.17
C PRO A 115 1.91 45.09 -7.41
N PRO A 116 1.30 46.28 -7.28
CA PRO A 116 0.82 47.08 -8.41
C PRO A 116 1.87 47.71 -9.34
N HIS A 117 3.15 47.32 -9.32
CA HIS A 117 4.21 48.04 -10.07
C HIS A 117 5.33 47.18 -10.70
N ALA A 118 5.11 45.90 -11.02
CA ALA A 118 6.11 45.13 -11.76
C ALA A 118 5.90 45.25 -13.29
N THR A 119 6.57 46.19 -13.93
CA THR A 119 6.68 46.27 -15.40
C THR A 119 7.85 45.38 -15.84
N PHE A 120 7.62 44.38 -16.69
CA PHE A 120 8.69 43.60 -17.32
C PHE A 120 8.82 43.99 -18.79
N THR A 121 9.97 44.55 -19.16
CA THR A 121 10.36 44.81 -20.55
C THR A 121 10.90 43.52 -21.16
N LYS A 122 10.42 43.19 -22.36
CA LYS A 122 10.87 42.02 -23.13
C LYS A 122 12.15 42.37 -23.89
N HIS A 123 13.21 41.58 -23.71
CA HIS A 123 14.29 41.46 -24.70
C HIS A 123 13.98 40.27 -25.62
#